data_AF-A0A9N6YVR5-F1
#
_entry.id   AF-A0A9N6YVR5-F1
#
_cell.length_a   1.000
_cell.length_b   1.000
_cell.length_c   1.000
_cell.angle_alpha   90.00
_cell.angle_beta   90.00
_cell.angle_gamma   90.00
#
_symmetry.space_group_name_H-M   'P 1'
#
loop_
_entity.id
_entity.type
_entity.pdbx_description
1 polymer ?
#
loop_
_entity_poly.entity_id
_entity_poly.type
_entity_poly.pdbx_seq_one_letter_code
_entity_poly.pdbx_strand_id
1 'polypeptide(L)'
;MDLDGLDDILNTETASLPLVELDPKYFGKIDEYDVQSGQFGASETPILIPIQVEDDIVIYWDPLADYYDNGTADPVEMTLSETTFLRLWSRAERARWTLWIDGQEQKKMAEFTDTDQ
;
A
#
# COMPACT_ATOMS: atom_id res chain seq x y z
N MET A 1 -5.91 13.69 0.82
CA MET A 1 -5.39 12.75 -0.17
C MET A 1 -6.56 12.40 -1.05
N ASP A 2 -6.48 12.79 -2.31
CA ASP A 2 -7.40 12.44 -3.39
C ASP A 2 -6.72 11.39 -4.28
N LEU A 3 -7.47 10.86 -5.23
CA LEU A 3 -6.95 9.87 -6.16
C LEU A 3 -6.15 10.48 -7.29
N ASP A 4 -6.43 11.72 -7.65
CA ASP A 4 -5.63 12.46 -8.62
C ASP A 4 -4.15 12.50 -8.19
N GLY A 5 -3.89 12.80 -6.90
CA GLY A 5 -2.53 12.75 -6.36
C GLY A 5 -1.94 11.34 -6.28
N LEU A 6 -2.77 10.29 -6.11
CA LEU A 6 -2.29 8.91 -6.15
C LEU A 6 -1.92 8.49 -7.57
N ASP A 7 -2.75 8.85 -8.56
CA ASP A 7 -2.53 8.57 -9.97
C ASP A 7 -1.28 9.26 -10.50
N ASP A 8 -1.07 10.54 -10.16
CA ASP A 8 0.16 11.27 -10.49
C ASP A 8 1.43 10.55 -10.00
N ILE A 9 1.36 9.96 -8.81
CA ILE A 9 2.47 9.22 -8.19
C ILE A 9 2.71 7.90 -8.90
N LEU A 10 1.66 7.14 -9.20
CA LEU A 10 1.75 5.86 -9.89
C LEU A 10 2.29 6.01 -11.31
N ASN A 11 2.03 7.15 -11.96
CA ASN A 11 2.53 7.46 -13.30
C ASN A 11 3.93 8.13 -13.30
N THR A 12 4.56 8.33 -12.14
CA THR A 12 5.92 8.88 -12.06
C THR A 12 6.95 7.75 -12.08
N GLU A 13 7.70 7.59 -13.19
CA GLU A 13 8.67 6.49 -13.38
C GLU A 13 9.76 6.39 -12.29
N THR A 14 10.11 7.51 -11.65
CA THR A 14 11.15 7.56 -10.60
C THR A 14 10.59 7.39 -9.19
N ALA A 15 9.28 7.30 -9.03
CA ALA A 15 8.64 7.16 -7.74
C ALA A 15 8.58 5.68 -7.32
N SER A 16 8.74 5.43 -6.03
CA SER A 16 8.41 4.12 -5.45
C SER A 16 6.90 3.94 -5.38
N LEU A 17 6.41 2.70 -5.50
CA LEU A 17 5.00 2.39 -5.28
C LEU A 17 4.57 2.79 -3.86
N PRO A 18 3.39 3.43 -3.69
CA PRO A 18 2.93 3.88 -2.40
C PRO A 18 2.47 2.72 -1.52
N LEU A 19 2.70 2.83 -0.22
CA LEU A 19 2.05 1.99 0.80
C LEU A 19 0.87 2.75 1.39
N VAL A 20 -0.31 2.12 1.41
CA VAL A 20 -1.57 2.72 1.84
C VAL A 20 -2.19 1.90 2.97
N GLU A 21 -2.39 2.55 4.13
CA GLU A 21 -3.14 1.99 5.25
C GLU A 21 -4.65 2.20 5.05
N LEU A 22 -5.45 1.16 5.31
CA LEU A 22 -6.92 1.21 5.22
C LEU A 22 -7.60 1.01 6.59
N ASP A 23 -8.87 1.42 6.70
CA ASP A 23 -9.76 1.01 7.80
C ASP A 23 -9.85 -0.54 7.87
N PRO A 24 -9.69 -1.17 9.06
CA PRO A 24 -9.79 -2.62 9.24
C PRO A 24 -11.09 -3.27 8.75
N LYS A 25 -12.14 -2.47 8.50
CA LYS A 25 -13.35 -2.93 7.77
C LYS A 25 -13.04 -3.48 6.39
N TYR A 26 -11.87 -3.19 5.82
CA TYR A 26 -11.35 -3.85 4.63
C TYR A 26 -11.44 -5.37 4.73
N PHE A 27 -11.02 -5.96 5.84
CA PHE A 27 -11.04 -7.42 5.98
C PHE A 27 -12.46 -8.01 5.98
N GLY A 28 -13.48 -7.23 6.36
CA GLY A 28 -14.88 -7.66 6.25
C GLY A 28 -15.47 -7.47 4.85
N LYS A 29 -14.68 -7.00 3.87
CA LYS A 29 -15.06 -6.83 2.47
C LYS A 29 -14.42 -7.86 1.54
N ILE A 30 -13.43 -8.57 2.04
CA ILE A 30 -12.65 -9.56 1.30
C ILE A 30 -13.01 -10.91 1.93
N ASP A 31 -13.54 -11.82 1.12
CA ASP A 31 -14.09 -13.10 1.59
C ASP A 31 -12.97 -14.09 1.98
N GLU A 32 -11.73 -13.78 1.60
CA GLU A 32 -10.53 -14.59 1.78
C GLU A 32 -9.96 -14.55 3.22
N TYR A 33 -10.40 -13.61 4.06
CA TYR A 33 -9.87 -13.45 5.42
C TYR A 33 -10.80 -13.99 6.51
N ASP A 34 -10.28 -14.90 7.34
CA ASP A 34 -10.84 -15.21 8.66
C ASP A 34 -10.14 -14.35 9.74
N VAL A 35 -10.71 -13.17 10.00
CA VAL A 35 -10.10 -12.17 10.89
C VAL A 35 -10.24 -12.60 12.35
N GLN A 36 -9.12 -12.94 12.97
CA GLN A 36 -9.05 -13.14 14.40
C GLN A 36 -8.68 -11.84 15.12
N SER A 37 -9.33 -11.60 16.26
CA SER A 37 -8.95 -10.50 17.14
C SER A 37 -7.54 -10.76 17.70
N GLY A 38 -6.65 -9.77 17.59
CA GLY A 38 -5.33 -9.84 18.21
C GLY A 38 -5.41 -9.98 19.73
N GLN A 39 -4.25 -10.16 20.38
CA GLN A 39 -4.13 -10.52 21.80
C GLN A 39 -4.81 -9.53 22.79
N PHE A 40 -5.29 -8.38 22.30
CA PHE A 40 -6.02 -7.35 23.05
C PHE A 40 -7.32 -6.87 22.38
N GLY A 41 -7.90 -7.63 21.45
CA GLY A 41 -9.08 -7.21 20.70
C GLY A 41 -8.80 -6.22 19.57
N ALA A 42 -7.53 -5.91 19.30
CA ALA A 42 -7.13 -5.05 18.20
C ALA A 42 -7.13 -5.85 16.88
N SER A 43 -7.68 -5.25 15.83
CA SER A 43 -7.50 -5.73 14.46
C SER A 43 -6.20 -5.16 13.90
N GLU A 44 -5.50 -5.94 13.07
CA GLU A 44 -4.37 -5.45 12.30
C GLU A 44 -4.80 -4.31 11.37
N THR A 45 -3.88 -3.43 11.00
CA THR A 45 -4.14 -2.38 10.00
C THR A 45 -3.81 -2.93 8.62
N PRO A 46 -4.79 -3.05 7.70
CA PRO A 46 -4.50 -3.47 6.34
C PRO A 46 -3.59 -2.46 5.64
N ILE A 47 -2.53 -2.96 5.03
CA ILE A 47 -1.58 -2.19 4.23
C ILE A 47 -1.63 -2.75 2.81
N LEU A 48 -1.94 -1.89 1.85
CA LEU A 48 -2.04 -2.23 0.43
C LEU A 48 -1.01 -1.44 -0.37
N ILE A 49 -0.65 -1.98 -1.54
CA ILE A 49 0.22 -1.32 -2.52
C ILE A 49 -0.62 -1.05 -3.77
N PRO A 50 -1.15 0.18 -3.95
CA PRO A 50 -1.80 0.55 -5.20
C PRO A 50 -0.82 0.44 -6.38
N ILE A 51 -1.29 -0.10 -7.49
CA ILE A 51 -0.51 -0.29 -8.71
C ILE A 51 -1.06 0.61 -9.82
N GLN A 52 -2.37 0.75 -9.90
CA GLN A 52 -3.02 1.52 -10.95
C GLN A 52 -4.39 2.03 -10.51
N VAL A 53 -4.79 3.17 -11.06
CA VAL A 53 -6.16 3.69 -11.00
C VAL A 53 -6.71 3.70 -12.43
N GLU A 54 -7.84 3.04 -12.66
CA GLU A 54 -8.53 2.98 -13.96
C GLU A 54 -10.02 3.17 -13.74
N ASP A 55 -10.74 3.89 -14.61
CA ASP A 55 -12.21 3.90 -14.73
C ASP A 55 -13.01 3.48 -13.45
N ASP A 56 -13.00 4.31 -12.40
CA ASP A 56 -13.69 4.10 -11.11
C ASP A 56 -13.25 2.87 -10.28
N ILE A 57 -12.07 2.31 -10.54
CA ILE A 57 -11.44 1.20 -9.81
C ILE A 57 -9.99 1.50 -9.43
N VAL A 58 -9.56 0.92 -8.32
CA VAL A 58 -8.17 0.90 -7.86
C VAL A 58 -7.68 -0.53 -7.90
N ILE A 59 -6.63 -0.77 -8.67
CA ILE A 59 -5.89 -2.02 -8.74
C ILE A 59 -4.76 -1.95 -7.71
N TYR A 60 -4.66 -2.96 -6.86
CA TYR A 60 -3.67 -2.99 -5.79
C TYR A 60 -3.18 -4.40 -5.51
N TRP A 61 -2.05 -4.48 -4.82
CA TRP A 61 -1.55 -5.70 -4.22
C TRP A 61 -1.74 -5.68 -2.70
N ASP A 62 -2.17 -6.81 -2.13
CA ASP A 62 -2.27 -7.06 -0.70
C ASP A 62 -1.14 -8.02 -0.26
N PRO A 63 -0.07 -7.51 0.38
CA PRO A 63 1.03 -8.34 0.85
C PRO A 63 0.60 -9.36 1.91
N LEU A 64 -0.48 -9.10 2.65
CA LEU A 64 -0.97 -10.02 3.67
C LEU A 64 -1.69 -11.21 3.03
N ALA A 65 -2.44 -10.99 1.94
CA ALA A 65 -3.08 -12.07 1.18
C ALA A 65 -2.01 -13.02 0.62
N ASP A 66 -0.96 -12.44 0.01
CA ASP A 66 0.16 -13.18 -0.56
C ASP A 66 0.92 -13.99 0.50
N TYR A 67 1.13 -13.42 1.70
CA TYR A 67 1.78 -14.11 2.81
C TYR A 67 1.01 -15.37 3.24
N TYR A 68 -0.32 -15.31 3.28
CA TYR A 68 -1.16 -16.45 3.71
C TYR A 68 -1.39 -17.49 2.61
N ASP A 69 -1.17 -17.16 1.33
CA ASP A 69 -1.24 -18.11 0.21
C ASP A 69 0.06 -18.92 0.02
N ASN A 70 0.91 -18.98 1.05
CA ASN A 70 2.17 -19.74 1.12
C ASN A 70 3.19 -19.42 0.01
N GLY A 71 3.09 -18.27 -0.67
CA GLY A 71 4.06 -17.81 -1.67
C GLY A 71 4.25 -18.76 -2.87
N THR A 72 3.29 -19.65 -3.12
CA THR A 72 3.31 -20.58 -4.26
C THR A 72 2.48 -20.10 -5.45
N ALA A 73 1.63 -19.10 -5.26
CA ALA A 73 0.90 -18.42 -6.32
C ALA A 73 1.65 -17.15 -6.73
N ASP A 74 1.52 -16.76 -8.00
CA ASP A 74 1.93 -15.42 -8.43
C ASP A 74 1.12 -14.37 -7.64
N PRO A 75 1.71 -13.21 -7.31
CA PRO A 75 0.99 -12.15 -6.60
C PRO A 75 -0.30 -11.81 -7.33
N VAL A 76 -1.45 -11.97 -6.66
CA VAL A 76 -2.75 -11.71 -7.26
C VAL A 76 -3.08 -10.23 -7.11
N GLU A 77 -3.20 -9.54 -8.24
CA GLU A 77 -3.75 -8.19 -8.29
C GLU A 77 -5.22 -8.22 -7.88
N MET A 78 -5.58 -7.34 -6.96
CA MET A 78 -6.94 -7.21 -6.42
C MET A 78 -7.53 -5.87 -6.86
N THR A 79 -8.86 -5.78 -6.82
CA THR A 79 -9.57 -4.57 -7.25
C THR A 79 -10.59 -4.11 -6.22
N LEU A 80 -10.65 -2.79 -6.03
CA LEU A 80 -11.70 -2.14 -5.25
C LEU A 80 -12.31 -1.03 -6.10
N SER A 81 -13.61 -0.77 -5.92
CA SER A 81 -14.18 0.44 -6.50
C SER A 81 -13.56 1.68 -5.84
N GLU A 82 -13.39 2.73 -6.62
CA GLU A 82 -12.84 4.00 -6.22
C GLU A 82 -13.46 4.52 -4.92
N THR A 83 -14.80 4.55 -4.91
CA THR A 83 -15.59 4.99 -3.75
C THR A 83 -15.32 4.14 -2.51
N THR A 84 -15.13 2.83 -2.69
CA THR A 84 -14.83 1.93 -1.57
C THR A 84 -13.43 2.15 -1.06
N PHE A 85 -12.45 2.26 -1.96
CA PHE A 85 -11.06 2.54 -1.62
C PHE A 85 -10.93 3.86 -0.85
N LEU A 86 -11.46 4.96 -1.38
CA LEU A 86 -11.46 6.28 -0.71
C LEU A 86 -12.13 6.23 0.66
N ARG A 87 -13.25 5.53 0.79
CA ARG A 87 -13.96 5.40 2.07
C ARG A 87 -13.12 4.65 3.11
N LEU A 88 -12.39 3.62 2.70
CA LEU A 88 -11.51 2.86 3.60
C LEU A 88 -10.25 3.65 3.94
N TRP A 89 -9.65 4.30 2.95
CA TRP A 89 -8.40 5.06 3.10
C TRP A 89 -8.59 6.31 3.97
N SER A 90 -9.67 7.06 3.75
CA SER A 90 -9.99 8.26 4.55
C SER A 90 -10.33 7.97 6.02
N ARG A 91 -10.61 6.71 6.36
CA ARG A 91 -11.03 6.26 7.69
C ARG A 91 -9.95 5.49 8.45
N ALA A 92 -8.79 5.26 7.84
CA ALA A 92 -7.64 4.71 8.55
C ALA A 92 -7.34 5.61 9.76
N GLU A 93 -7.43 5.05 10.97
CA GLU A 93 -7.45 5.81 12.25
C GLU A 93 -6.17 6.62 12.52
N ARG A 94 -5.12 6.43 11.72
CA ARG A 94 -3.88 7.18 11.80
C ARG A 94 -3.41 7.51 10.39
N ALA A 95 -3.43 8.79 10.03
CA ALA A 95 -2.62 9.31 8.95
C ALA A 95 -1.13 9.13 9.33
N ARG A 96 -0.55 7.95 9.08
CA ARG A 96 0.87 7.68 9.29
C ARG A 96 1.45 7.04 8.05
N TRP A 97 2.13 7.91 7.31
CA TRP A 97 3.25 7.63 6.41
C TRP A 97 2.94 6.71 5.22
N THR A 98 2.69 7.33 4.07
CA THR A 98 3.22 6.77 2.83
C THR A 98 4.75 6.90 2.91
N LEU A 99 5.46 5.78 2.97
CA LEU A 99 6.93 5.78 2.99
C LEU A 99 7.42 6.07 1.57
N TRP A 100 7.82 7.32 1.32
CA TRP A 100 8.44 7.74 0.07
C TRP A 100 9.93 7.42 0.13
N ILE A 101 10.37 6.37 -0.55
CA ILE A 101 11.79 6.27 -0.90
C ILE A 101 11.95 7.03 -2.19
N ASP A 102 12.46 8.25 -2.08
CA ASP A 102 12.88 9.04 -3.22
C ASP A 102 13.96 8.23 -3.95
N GLY A 103 13.75 7.95 -5.25
CA GLY A 103 14.64 7.13 -6.07
C GLY A 103 15.97 7.85 -6.29
N GLN A 104 16.83 7.86 -5.28
CA GLN A 104 18.21 8.33 -5.43
C GLN A 104 18.96 7.31 -6.29
N GLU A 105 19.72 7.78 -7.28
CA GLU A 105 20.69 6.92 -7.98
C GLU A 105 21.54 6.20 -6.93
N GLN A 106 21.61 4.87 -7.02
CA GLN A 106 22.45 4.08 -6.13
C GLN A 106 23.92 4.44 -6.37
N LYS A 107 24.47 5.27 -5.48
CA LYS A 107 25.89 5.64 -5.49
C LYS A 107 26.71 4.60 -4.75
N LYS A 108 27.91 4.30 -5.25
CA LYS A 108 28.85 3.41 -4.55
C LYS A 108 29.30 4.08 -3.26
N MET A 109 29.56 3.30 -2.20
CA MET A 109 30.04 3.82 -0.91
C MET A 109 31.27 4.74 -1.00
N ALA A 110 32.08 4.61 -2.06
CA ALA A 110 33.25 5.47 -2.31
C ALA A 110 32.90 6.94 -2.63
N GLU A 111 31.64 7.24 -2.96
CA GLU A 111 31.18 8.59 -3.30
C GLU A 111 30.68 9.38 -2.08
N PHE A 112 30.57 8.74 -0.90
CA PHE A 112 30.10 9.37 0.34
C PHE A 112 31.24 9.90 1.24
N THR A 113 32.49 9.75 0.84
CA THR A 113 33.67 10.06 1.69
C THR A 113 34.21 11.50 1.60
N ASP A 114 33.55 12.44 0.91
CA ASP A 114 34.15 13.76 0.61
C ASP A 114 33.36 14.98 1.11
N THR A 115 32.59 14.86 2.17
CA THR A 115 32.00 16.04 2.85
C THR A 115 32.01 15.86 4.37
N ASP A 116 33.21 15.88 4.94
CA ASP A 116 33.46 16.31 6.31
C ASP A 116 34.81 17.07 6.30
N GLN A 117 34.77 18.35 5.91
CA GLN A 117 35.80 19.36 6.19
C GLN A 117 35.14 20.68 6.59
#